data_AF-A0A9C9JZ45-F1
#
_entry.id   AF-A0A9C9JZ45-F1
#
_cell.length_a   1.000
_cell.length_b   1.000
_cell.length_c   1.000
_cell.angle_alpha   90.00
_cell.angle_beta   90.00
_cell.angle_gamma   90.00
#
_symmetry.space_group_name_H-M   'P 1'
#
loop_
_entity.id
_entity.type
_entity.pdbx_description
1 polymer ?
#
loop_
_entity_poly.entity_id
_entity_poly.type
_entity_poly.pdbx_seq_one_letter_code
_entity_poly.pdbx_strand_id
1 'polypeptide(L)'
;MKYRYLCLFISVLLLLSCAKKYKPPVKKIEAIYLSSLYQDIHREKPVLTGLKKLPGIKIGSLKTDPLFLAVVLGKLGFYELLNETGIDFVIGVPELFWGENINYFFIPTSMGYAIKNFEGIRFAILCRDKNSLTIEDNVTLSLVKERSDILWVIDKDFLNAPPQKVNFFIKDRGLSDTTVSSFKFTVDTVLLNKIKTFRDRLNKALNKKFFPKKKPLKEFLFSRLNENEGINIVLYPRELFLKDVEKDTVTLLEILNSVKCELKFRKRLNLTKKMIEEIQQKSNLSVWGEPVKSNNVLVPDKDGSFFFDFLGLIEFKTE
;
A
#
# COMPACT_ATOMS: atom_id res chain seq x y z
N MET A 1 -49.36 48.44 -19.16
CA MET A 1 -48.43 47.92 -20.20
C MET A 1 -46.97 47.77 -19.74
N LYS A 2 -46.41 48.66 -18.91
CA LYS A 2 -44.98 48.60 -18.47
C LYS A 2 -44.56 47.31 -17.74
N TYR A 3 -45.42 46.70 -16.92
CA TYR A 3 -45.07 45.49 -16.16
C TYR A 3 -45.08 44.19 -16.98
N ARG A 4 -45.77 44.15 -18.13
CA ARG A 4 -45.80 42.96 -19.00
C ARG A 4 -44.45 42.71 -19.66
N TYR A 5 -43.76 43.78 -20.08
CA TYR A 5 -42.43 43.70 -20.69
C TYR A 5 -41.35 43.34 -19.66
N LEU A 6 -41.50 43.79 -18.42
CA LEU A 6 -40.59 43.42 -17.32
C LEU A 6 -40.68 41.92 -17.01
N CYS A 7 -41.89 41.35 -16.93
CA CYS A 7 -42.07 39.91 -16.72
C CYS A 7 -41.55 39.07 -17.90
N LEU A 8 -41.71 39.55 -19.14
CA LEU A 8 -41.16 38.91 -20.34
C LEU A 8 -39.63 38.96 -20.36
N PHE A 9 -39.03 40.08 -19.94
CA PHE A 9 -37.57 40.22 -19.86
C PHE A 9 -36.95 39.35 -18.75
N ILE A 10 -37.61 39.27 -17.58
CA ILE A 10 -37.19 38.39 -16.46
C ILE A 10 -37.34 36.92 -16.85
N SER A 11 -38.40 36.53 -17.55
CA SER A 11 -38.56 35.15 -18.02
C SER A 11 -37.57 34.77 -19.13
N VAL A 12 -37.21 35.69 -20.02
CA VAL A 12 -36.11 35.48 -20.99
C VAL A 12 -34.75 35.37 -20.28
N LEU A 13 -34.47 36.19 -19.25
CA LEU A 13 -33.28 36.06 -18.41
C LEU A 13 -33.24 34.73 -17.65
N LEU A 14 -34.38 34.27 -17.11
CA LEU A 14 -34.49 32.96 -16.44
C LEU A 14 -34.32 31.78 -17.42
N LEU A 15 -34.80 31.91 -18.66
CA LEU A 15 -34.61 30.92 -19.72
C LEU A 15 -33.18 30.91 -20.27
N LEU A 16 -32.51 32.07 -20.34
CA LEU A 16 -31.08 32.19 -20.65
C LEU A 16 -30.18 31.67 -19.51
N SER A 17 -30.70 31.68 -18.28
CA SER A 17 -30.03 31.13 -17.08
C SER A 17 -30.19 29.61 -16.93
N CYS A 18 -30.95 28.95 -17.81
CA CYS A 18 -30.84 27.51 -17.97
C CYS A 18 -29.46 27.22 -18.57
N ALA A 19 -28.46 27.11 -17.69
CA ALA A 19 -27.15 26.60 -18.03
C ALA A 19 -27.36 25.36 -18.88
N LYS A 20 -27.01 25.43 -20.18
CA LYS A 20 -26.99 24.27 -21.06
C LYS A 20 -26.37 23.16 -20.24
N LYS A 21 -27.12 22.08 -19.97
CA LYS A 21 -26.61 20.91 -19.24
C LYS A 21 -25.28 20.56 -19.89
N TYR A 22 -24.18 20.92 -19.24
CA TYR A 22 -22.86 20.75 -19.80
C TYR A 22 -22.66 19.25 -19.88
N LYS A 23 -22.75 18.73 -21.10
CA LYS A 23 -22.55 17.32 -21.40
C LYS A 23 -21.10 17.20 -21.86
N PRO A 24 -20.19 16.68 -21.02
CA PRO A 24 -18.83 16.47 -21.43
C PRO A 24 -18.82 15.57 -22.69
N PRO A 25 -17.97 15.85 -23.69
CA PRO A 25 -17.93 15.09 -24.94
C PRO A 25 -17.36 13.66 -24.76
N VAL A 26 -16.95 13.32 -23.54
CA VAL A 26 -16.32 12.07 -23.16
C VAL A 26 -17.31 10.91 -23.31
N LYS A 27 -17.04 10.03 -24.26
CA LYS A 27 -17.82 8.80 -24.49
C LYS A 27 -17.24 7.59 -23.76
N LYS A 28 -15.99 7.69 -23.30
CA LYS A 28 -15.24 6.58 -22.72
C LYS A 28 -14.14 7.10 -21.79
N ILE A 29 -14.03 6.51 -20.60
CA ILE A 29 -12.85 6.61 -19.74
C ILE A 29 -12.11 5.28 -19.83
N GLU A 30 -10.83 5.32 -20.17
CA GLU A 30 -9.96 4.15 -20.13
C GLU A 30 -9.26 4.08 -18.78
N ALA A 31 -9.19 2.89 -18.19
CA ALA A 31 -8.37 2.60 -17.04
C ALA A 31 -7.44 1.42 -17.33
N ILE A 32 -6.16 1.57 -17.00
CA ILE A 32 -5.15 0.54 -17.09
C ILE A 32 -4.91 0.01 -15.69
N TYR A 33 -5.31 -1.22 -15.45
CA TYR A 33 -5.02 -1.93 -14.21
C TYR A 33 -3.75 -2.76 -14.38
N LEU A 34 -2.79 -2.59 -13.47
CA LEU A 34 -1.45 -3.20 -13.52
C LEU A 34 -1.29 -4.44 -12.65
N SER A 35 -2.31 -4.85 -11.88
CA SER A 35 -2.15 -5.91 -10.86
C SER A 35 -1.12 -5.53 -9.79
N SER A 36 -0.33 -6.49 -9.30
CA SER A 36 0.75 -6.26 -8.34
C SER A 36 1.97 -5.58 -8.97
N LEU A 37 2.28 -4.37 -8.51
CA LEU A 37 3.45 -3.59 -8.89
C LEU A 37 4.76 -4.29 -8.49
N TYR A 38 4.74 -5.01 -7.36
CA TYR A 38 5.86 -5.84 -6.94
C TYR A 38 6.12 -6.98 -7.93
N GLN A 39 5.09 -7.68 -8.40
CA GLN A 39 5.28 -8.71 -9.42
C GLN A 39 5.70 -8.11 -10.77
N ASP A 40 5.23 -6.90 -11.09
CA ASP A 40 5.55 -6.23 -12.36
C ASP A 40 7.05 -5.97 -12.52
N ILE A 41 7.75 -5.51 -11.48
CA ILE A 41 9.20 -5.26 -11.55
C ILE A 41 10.03 -6.52 -11.82
N HIS A 42 9.48 -7.71 -11.56
CA HIS A 42 10.13 -9.00 -11.81
C HIS A 42 9.87 -9.55 -13.22
N ARG A 43 8.98 -8.93 -14.01
CA ARG A 43 8.72 -9.34 -15.40
C ARG A 43 9.90 -9.01 -16.31
N GLU A 44 10.03 -9.77 -17.39
CA GLU A 44 11.00 -9.45 -18.46
C GLU A 44 10.72 -8.07 -19.08
N LYS A 45 9.43 -7.76 -19.26
CA LYS A 45 8.91 -6.48 -19.75
C LYS A 45 7.88 -5.94 -18.75
N PRO A 46 8.31 -5.21 -17.71
CA PRO A 46 7.41 -4.60 -16.74
C PRO A 46 6.46 -3.60 -17.43
N VAL A 47 5.17 -3.67 -17.13
CA VAL A 47 4.14 -2.75 -17.64
C VAL A 47 4.44 -1.31 -17.23
N LEU A 48 5.03 -1.11 -16.04
CA LEU A 48 5.49 0.18 -15.54
C LEU A 48 6.36 0.94 -16.56
N THR A 49 7.11 0.24 -17.42
CA THR A 49 7.96 0.86 -18.45
C THR A 49 7.18 1.54 -19.57
N GLY A 50 5.91 1.22 -19.77
CA GLY A 50 5.09 1.76 -20.87
C GLY A 50 4.01 2.74 -20.44
N LEU A 51 3.80 2.94 -19.14
CA LEU A 51 2.60 3.60 -18.61
C LEU A 51 2.42 5.05 -19.08
N LYS A 52 3.50 5.84 -19.15
CA LYS A 52 3.44 7.23 -19.63
C LYS A 52 2.80 7.37 -21.02
N LYS A 53 2.95 6.35 -21.87
CA LYS A 53 2.44 6.35 -23.25
C LYS A 53 1.04 5.76 -23.36
N LEU A 54 0.52 5.14 -22.30
CA LEU A 54 -0.83 4.60 -22.30
C LEU A 54 -1.85 5.70 -21.97
N PRO A 55 -2.96 5.79 -22.71
CA PRO A 55 -4.06 6.69 -22.37
C PRO A 55 -4.80 6.23 -21.11
N GLY A 56 -5.60 7.12 -20.55
CA GLY A 56 -6.49 6.80 -19.43
C GLY A 56 -5.87 6.90 -18.04
N ILE A 57 -6.54 6.30 -17.06
CA ILE A 57 -6.20 6.29 -15.64
C ILE A 57 -5.37 5.04 -15.30
N LYS A 58 -4.22 5.19 -14.65
CA LYS A 58 -3.27 4.09 -14.39
C LYS A 58 -3.31 3.67 -12.93
N ILE A 59 -3.64 2.41 -12.66
CA ILE A 59 -3.88 1.91 -11.32
C ILE A 59 -3.07 0.64 -11.08
N GLY A 60 -2.29 0.61 -10.01
CA GLY A 60 -1.56 -0.57 -9.57
C GLY A 60 -1.82 -0.88 -8.10
N SER A 61 -1.46 -2.08 -7.68
CA SER A 61 -1.55 -2.49 -6.28
C SER A 61 -0.18 -2.91 -5.74
N LEU A 62 0.11 -2.55 -4.50
CA LEU A 62 1.26 -3.03 -3.73
C LEU A 62 0.83 -4.21 -2.89
N LYS A 63 0.52 -5.29 -3.59
CA LYS A 63 0.29 -6.58 -2.95
C LYS A 63 1.60 -7.36 -2.93
N THR A 64 2.19 -7.47 -1.75
CA THR A 64 3.39 -8.27 -1.50
C THR A 64 3.08 -9.45 -0.59
N ASP A 65 3.84 -10.52 -0.77
CA ASP A 65 3.86 -11.66 0.13
C ASP A 65 5.34 -12.01 0.37
N PRO A 66 5.88 -11.82 1.60
CA PRO A 66 5.19 -11.40 2.83
C PRO A 66 4.78 -9.91 2.81
N LEU A 67 3.79 -9.53 3.62
CA LEU A 67 3.28 -8.14 3.67
C LEU A 67 4.37 -7.11 3.96
N PHE A 68 5.31 -7.45 4.84
CA PHE A 68 6.40 -6.54 5.22
C PHE A 68 7.36 -6.22 4.06
N LEU A 69 7.35 -6.99 2.97
CA LEU A 69 8.14 -6.69 1.78
C LEU A 69 7.79 -5.32 1.18
N ALA A 70 6.55 -4.83 1.36
CA ALA A 70 6.18 -3.47 0.98
C ALA A 70 7.04 -2.41 1.68
N VAL A 71 7.39 -2.60 2.97
CA VAL A 71 8.30 -1.70 3.70
C VAL A 71 9.70 -1.72 3.08
N VAL A 72 10.19 -2.91 2.74
CA VAL A 72 11.51 -3.05 2.09
C VAL A 72 11.52 -2.36 0.72
N LEU A 73 10.45 -2.50 -0.07
CA LEU A 73 10.30 -1.78 -1.34
C LEU A 73 10.34 -0.26 -1.12
N GLY A 74 9.54 0.24 -0.17
CA GLY A 74 9.51 1.65 0.19
C GLY A 74 10.89 2.17 0.54
N LYS A 75 11.56 1.54 1.52
CA LYS A 75 12.89 1.97 1.98
C LYS A 75 14.03 1.82 0.95
N LEU A 76 13.83 1.05 -0.12
CA LEU A 76 14.78 0.98 -1.25
C LEU A 76 14.52 2.02 -2.35
N GLY A 77 13.52 2.87 -2.15
CA GLY A 77 13.17 3.97 -3.03
C GLY A 77 12.20 3.57 -4.15
N PHE A 78 11.25 2.68 -3.87
CA PHE A 78 10.25 2.31 -4.88
C PHE A 78 9.22 3.41 -5.11
N TYR A 79 8.91 4.25 -4.11
CA TYR A 79 7.95 5.34 -4.27
C TYR A 79 8.46 6.41 -5.25
N GLU A 80 9.76 6.74 -5.23
CA GLU A 80 10.39 7.63 -6.22
C GLU A 80 10.40 6.99 -7.60
N LEU A 81 10.67 5.69 -7.69
CA LEU A 81 10.60 4.99 -8.98
C LEU A 81 9.19 5.08 -9.56
N LEU A 82 8.15 4.90 -8.75
CA LEU A 82 6.76 5.02 -9.18
C LEU A 82 6.40 6.43 -9.67
N ASN A 83 6.94 7.49 -9.05
CA ASN A 83 6.77 8.87 -9.53
C ASN A 83 7.22 9.04 -10.99
N GLU A 84 8.20 8.27 -11.45
CA GLU A 84 8.68 8.33 -12.82
C GLU A 84 7.85 7.53 -13.84
N THR A 85 6.94 6.67 -13.38
CA THR A 85 6.19 5.76 -14.27
C THR A 85 4.94 6.39 -14.88
N GLY A 86 4.41 7.46 -14.28
CA GLY A 86 3.12 8.05 -14.67
C GLY A 86 1.91 7.24 -14.18
N ILE A 87 2.06 6.46 -13.11
CA ILE A 87 0.95 5.85 -12.40
C ILE A 87 0.08 6.92 -11.72
N ASP A 88 -1.24 6.74 -11.71
CA ASP A 88 -2.17 7.69 -11.11
C ASP A 88 -2.59 7.27 -9.70
N PHE A 89 -2.82 5.98 -9.50
CA PHE A 89 -3.31 5.41 -8.26
C PHE A 89 -2.50 4.17 -7.86
N VAL A 90 -2.11 4.13 -6.60
CA VAL A 90 -1.43 2.98 -5.97
C VAL A 90 -2.28 2.50 -4.81
N ILE A 91 -2.76 1.26 -4.89
CA ILE A 91 -3.55 0.62 -3.84
C ILE A 91 -2.59 -0.14 -2.91
N GLY A 92 -2.60 0.11 -1.60
CA GLY A 92 -1.69 -0.57 -0.67
C GLY A 92 -2.02 -0.33 0.79
N VAL A 93 -1.10 -0.68 1.68
CA VAL A 93 -1.18 -0.38 3.12
C VAL A 93 -0.30 0.85 3.39
N PRO A 94 -0.87 2.03 3.71
CA PRO A 94 -0.10 3.28 3.82
C PRO A 94 1.03 3.18 4.84
N GLU A 95 0.79 2.50 5.96
CA GLU A 95 1.76 2.33 7.03
C GLU A 95 2.98 1.49 6.62
N LEU A 96 2.85 0.70 5.55
CA LEU A 96 3.92 -0.13 5.03
C LEU A 96 4.61 0.48 3.81
N PHE A 97 3.96 1.41 3.12
CA PHE A 97 4.47 2.02 1.90
C PHE A 97 4.07 3.49 1.83
N TRP A 98 4.94 4.35 2.34
CA TRP A 98 4.78 5.79 2.25
C TRP A 98 6.13 6.47 2.07
N GLY A 99 6.13 7.56 1.32
CA GLY A 99 7.27 8.45 1.13
C GLY A 99 6.76 9.88 0.99
N GLU A 100 7.66 10.84 1.19
CA GLU A 100 7.35 12.24 0.93
C GLU A 100 7.34 12.51 -0.58
N ASN A 101 6.61 13.54 -1.02
CA ASN A 101 6.60 14.01 -2.41
C ASN A 101 6.16 12.95 -3.46
N ILE A 102 5.14 12.15 -3.16
CA ILE A 102 4.52 11.25 -4.15
C ILE A 102 3.61 12.03 -5.11
N ASN A 103 3.69 11.69 -6.41
CA ASN A 103 2.91 12.33 -7.49
C ASN A 103 1.68 11.52 -7.90
N TYR A 104 1.32 10.50 -7.12
CA TYR A 104 0.18 9.62 -7.35
C TYR A 104 -0.70 9.56 -6.09
N PHE A 105 -1.96 9.18 -6.26
CA PHE A 105 -2.86 8.96 -5.15
C PHE A 105 -2.62 7.59 -4.53
N PHE A 106 -2.33 7.56 -3.23
CA PHE A 106 -2.27 6.31 -2.48
C PHE A 106 -3.66 5.96 -1.92
N ILE A 107 -4.15 4.76 -2.22
CA ILE A 107 -5.46 4.26 -1.79
C ILE A 107 -5.26 3.11 -0.78
N PRO A 108 -5.68 3.28 0.49
CA PRO A 108 -5.66 2.18 1.45
C PRO A 108 -6.46 0.95 0.98
N THR A 109 -5.93 -0.25 1.18
CA THR A 109 -6.61 -1.52 0.87
C THR A 109 -7.81 -1.80 1.77
N SER A 110 -7.75 -1.37 3.03
CA SER A 110 -8.76 -1.64 4.06
C SER A 110 -10.14 -1.06 3.72
N MET A 111 -10.18 0.21 3.28
CA MET A 111 -11.36 0.87 2.70
C MET A 111 -11.01 2.27 2.13
N GLY A 112 -9.95 2.37 1.33
CA GLY A 112 -9.49 3.63 0.78
C GLY A 112 -10.29 4.11 -0.43
N TYR A 113 -10.42 5.43 -0.61
CA TYR A 113 -10.96 6.01 -1.82
C TYR A 113 -10.11 7.15 -2.36
N ALA A 114 -10.14 7.37 -3.67
CA ALA A 114 -9.57 8.55 -4.30
C ALA A 114 -10.39 8.94 -5.54
N ILE A 115 -10.34 10.23 -5.89
CA ILE A 115 -11.16 10.81 -6.96
C ILE A 115 -10.26 11.61 -7.90
N LYS A 116 -10.43 11.40 -9.20
CA LYS A 116 -9.76 12.19 -10.25
C LYS A 116 -10.79 12.72 -11.24
N ASN A 117 -10.62 13.99 -11.64
CA ASN A 117 -11.39 14.56 -12.74
C ASN A 117 -10.74 14.15 -14.07
N PHE A 118 -11.51 13.51 -14.94
CA PHE A 118 -11.10 13.16 -16.29
C PHE A 118 -12.03 13.83 -17.28
N GLU A 119 -11.53 14.86 -17.98
CA GLU A 119 -12.26 15.59 -19.02
C GLU A 119 -13.67 16.06 -18.58
N GLY A 120 -13.80 16.50 -17.33
CA GLY A 120 -15.06 17.01 -16.76
C GLY A 120 -15.92 15.95 -16.06
N ILE A 121 -15.49 14.69 -16.02
CA ILE A 121 -16.18 13.59 -15.33
C ILE A 121 -15.41 13.22 -14.07
N ARG A 122 -16.10 13.15 -12.93
CA ARG A 122 -15.51 12.72 -11.66
C ARG A 122 -15.47 11.20 -11.61
N PHE A 123 -14.27 10.62 -11.68
CA PHE A 123 -14.04 9.19 -11.57
C PHE A 123 -13.45 8.86 -10.20
N ALA A 124 -14.18 8.06 -9.42
CA ALA A 124 -13.78 7.63 -8.08
C ALA A 124 -13.41 6.14 -8.09
N ILE A 125 -12.37 5.80 -7.33
CA ILE A 125 -11.98 4.42 -7.04
C ILE A 125 -12.19 4.21 -5.54
N LEU A 126 -12.86 3.12 -5.19
CA LEU A 126 -12.96 2.63 -3.83
C LEU A 126 -12.38 1.22 -3.79
N CYS A 127 -11.34 1.01 -2.97
CA CYS A 127 -10.79 -0.31 -2.73
C CYS A 127 -11.40 -0.90 -1.47
N ARG A 128 -11.88 -2.16 -1.55
CA ARG A 128 -12.48 -2.86 -0.43
C ARG A 128 -11.84 -4.23 -0.24
N ASP A 129 -11.02 -4.36 0.80
CA ASP A 129 -10.49 -5.63 1.30
C ASP A 129 -11.24 -6.12 2.56
N LYS A 130 -12.57 -5.97 2.55
CA LYS A 130 -13.48 -6.50 3.57
C LYS A 130 -14.55 -7.38 2.93
N ASN A 131 -14.81 -8.53 3.55
CA ASN A 131 -15.84 -9.48 3.10
C ASN A 131 -17.26 -9.10 3.53
N SER A 132 -17.41 -8.13 4.45
CA SER A 132 -18.70 -7.66 4.96
C SER A 132 -18.72 -6.14 5.07
N LEU A 133 -19.87 -5.52 4.81
CA LEU A 133 -20.09 -4.08 4.99
C LEU A 133 -20.78 -3.83 6.33
N THR A 134 -20.22 -2.92 7.12
CA THR A 134 -20.86 -2.35 8.32
C THR A 134 -21.72 -1.14 7.95
N ILE A 135 -22.48 -0.62 8.91
CA ILE A 135 -23.28 0.61 8.72
C ILE A 135 -22.37 1.79 8.35
N GLU A 136 -21.24 1.94 9.03
CA GLU A 136 -20.24 2.98 8.73
C GLU A 136 -19.75 2.86 7.29
N ASP A 137 -19.40 1.65 6.86
CA ASP A 137 -18.94 1.39 5.50
C ASP A 137 -20.00 1.77 4.44
N ASN A 138 -21.28 1.50 4.71
CA ASN A 138 -22.38 1.87 3.82
C ASN A 138 -22.57 3.39 3.72
N VAL A 139 -22.42 4.10 4.84
CA VAL A 139 -22.49 5.57 4.87
C VAL A 139 -21.35 6.16 4.05
N THR A 140 -20.11 5.71 4.27
CA THR A 140 -18.94 6.16 3.49
C THR A 140 -19.13 5.89 2.01
N LEU A 141 -19.55 4.69 1.62
CA LEU A 141 -19.80 4.34 0.22
C LEU A 141 -20.85 5.24 -0.42
N SER A 142 -21.94 5.53 0.31
CA SER A 142 -23.02 6.40 -0.17
C SER A 142 -22.52 7.83 -0.41
N LEU A 143 -21.77 8.39 0.54
CA LEU A 143 -21.16 9.71 0.40
C LEU A 143 -20.17 9.77 -0.78
N VAL A 144 -19.40 8.71 -1.02
CA VAL A 144 -18.50 8.63 -2.19
C VAL A 144 -19.32 8.64 -3.49
N LYS A 145 -20.40 7.86 -3.57
CA LYS A 145 -21.28 7.83 -4.75
C LYS A 145 -21.83 9.22 -5.07
N GLU A 146 -22.31 9.97 -4.08
CA GLU A 146 -22.82 11.34 -4.28
C GLU A 146 -21.77 12.33 -4.82
N ARG A 147 -20.50 12.11 -4.46
CA ARG A 147 -19.37 12.94 -4.89
C ARG A 147 -18.76 12.55 -6.24
N SER A 148 -19.17 11.42 -6.82
CA SER A 148 -18.60 10.88 -8.05
C SER A 148 -19.65 10.75 -9.16
N ASP A 149 -19.23 10.89 -10.41
CA ASP A 149 -20.11 10.61 -11.55
C ASP A 149 -20.01 9.11 -11.90
N ILE A 150 -18.82 8.53 -11.71
CA ILE A 150 -18.54 7.10 -11.82
C ILE A 150 -17.79 6.65 -10.58
N LEU A 151 -18.28 5.60 -9.94
CA LEU A 151 -17.61 4.92 -8.83
C LEU A 151 -17.22 3.50 -9.26
N TRP A 152 -15.91 3.24 -9.29
CA TRP A 152 -15.38 1.90 -9.44
C TRP A 152 -15.04 1.29 -8.08
N VAL A 153 -15.81 0.27 -7.69
CA VAL A 153 -15.51 -0.56 -6.51
C VAL A 153 -14.60 -1.70 -6.94
N ILE A 154 -13.37 -1.71 -6.41
CA ILE A 154 -12.38 -2.77 -6.63
C ILE A 154 -12.41 -3.68 -5.40
N ASP A 155 -12.79 -4.95 -5.62
CA ASP A 155 -12.79 -5.97 -4.60
C ASP A 155 -11.48 -6.79 -4.59
N LYS A 156 -11.38 -7.71 -3.63
CA LYS A 156 -10.22 -8.57 -3.44
C LYS A 156 -9.91 -9.48 -4.63
N ASP A 157 -10.92 -9.91 -5.37
CA ASP A 157 -10.75 -10.81 -6.51
C ASP A 157 -10.18 -10.03 -7.70
N PHE A 158 -10.71 -8.84 -7.95
CA PHE A 158 -10.16 -7.95 -8.97
C PHE A 158 -8.73 -7.51 -8.64
N LEU A 159 -8.38 -7.34 -7.36
CA LEU A 159 -6.99 -7.07 -6.95
C LEU A 159 -5.99 -8.17 -7.36
N ASN A 160 -6.47 -9.38 -7.66
CA ASN A 160 -5.63 -10.50 -8.12
C ASN A 160 -5.68 -10.69 -9.63
N ALA A 161 -6.49 -9.90 -10.34
CA ALA A 161 -6.60 -10.02 -11.79
C ALA A 161 -5.27 -9.66 -12.46
N PRO A 162 -4.96 -10.26 -13.62
CA PRO A 162 -3.78 -9.87 -14.41
C PRO A 162 -3.92 -8.44 -14.94
N PRO A 163 -2.83 -7.83 -15.44
CA PRO A 163 -2.90 -6.51 -16.04
C PRO A 163 -3.90 -6.47 -17.20
N GLN A 164 -4.81 -5.51 -17.17
CA GLN A 164 -5.88 -5.39 -18.14
C GLN A 164 -6.33 -3.94 -18.33
N LYS A 165 -6.88 -3.65 -19.50
CA LYS A 165 -7.52 -2.38 -19.81
C LYS A 165 -9.02 -2.53 -19.58
N VAL A 166 -9.56 -1.64 -18.76
CA VAL A 166 -10.99 -1.51 -18.50
C VAL A 166 -11.49 -0.23 -19.17
N ASN A 167 -12.48 -0.35 -20.05
CA ASN A 167 -13.14 0.81 -20.64
C ASN A 167 -14.49 1.02 -19.95
N PHE A 168 -14.70 2.21 -19.41
CA PHE A 168 -15.98 2.67 -18.88
C PHE A 168 -16.66 3.51 -19.94
N PHE A 169 -17.74 3.01 -20.54
CA PHE A 169 -18.51 3.75 -21.54
C PHE A 169 -19.49 4.69 -20.86
N ILE A 170 -19.62 5.89 -21.42
CA ILE A 170 -20.32 6.99 -20.76
C ILE A 170 -21.43 7.50 -21.66
N LYS A 171 -22.64 7.52 -21.11
CA LYS A 171 -23.83 8.10 -21.73
C LYS A 171 -24.53 8.97 -20.70
N ASP A 172 -24.83 10.21 -21.10
CA ASP A 172 -25.56 11.18 -20.26
C ASP A 172 -24.94 11.39 -18.86
N ARG A 173 -23.60 11.44 -18.78
CA ARG A 173 -22.79 11.56 -17.55
C ARG A 173 -22.84 10.36 -16.59
N GLY A 174 -23.49 9.27 -16.99
CA GLY A 174 -23.49 8.01 -16.25
C GLY A 174 -22.68 6.92 -16.95
N LEU A 175 -22.31 5.90 -16.17
CA LEU A 175 -21.76 4.65 -16.69
C LEU A 175 -22.85 3.91 -17.45
N SER A 176 -22.62 3.61 -18.74
CA SER A 176 -23.55 2.83 -19.55
C SER A 176 -23.13 1.37 -19.69
N ASP A 177 -21.83 1.10 -19.75
CA ASP A 177 -21.28 -0.24 -19.95
C ASP A 177 -19.80 -0.30 -19.55
N THR A 178 -19.27 -1.50 -19.31
CA THR A 178 -17.85 -1.76 -19.04
C THR A 178 -17.33 -2.92 -19.89
N THR A 179 -16.14 -2.75 -20.46
CA THR A 179 -15.45 -3.83 -21.17
C THR A 179 -14.04 -4.01 -20.65
N VAL A 180 -13.57 -5.25 -20.65
CA VAL A 180 -12.22 -5.63 -20.23
C VAL A 180 -11.48 -6.23 -21.43
N SER A 181 -10.23 -5.81 -21.63
CA SER A 181 -9.41 -6.25 -22.76
C SER A 181 -7.94 -6.26 -22.40
N SER A 182 -7.14 -7.00 -23.16
CA SER A 182 -5.69 -6.85 -23.11
C SER A 182 -5.26 -5.52 -23.73
N PHE A 183 -4.02 -5.12 -23.45
CA PHE A 183 -3.43 -3.93 -24.05
C PHE A 183 -1.98 -4.23 -24.46
N LYS A 184 -1.49 -3.42 -25.40
CA LYS A 184 -0.09 -3.42 -25.83
C LYS A 184 0.54 -2.11 -25.39
N PHE A 185 1.83 -2.15 -25.08
CA PHE A 185 2.59 -0.97 -24.71
C PHE A 185 3.99 -1.06 -25.31
N THR A 186 4.60 0.10 -25.51
CA THR A 186 5.99 0.20 -25.94
C THR A 186 6.86 0.45 -24.72
N VAL A 187 7.89 -0.38 -24.56
CA VAL A 187 8.84 -0.28 -23.45
C VAL A 187 9.65 1.02 -23.57
N ASP A 188 9.67 1.81 -22.51
CA ASP A 188 10.68 2.86 -22.30
C ASP A 188 11.96 2.21 -21.78
N THR A 189 13.03 2.27 -22.58
CA THR A 189 14.31 1.63 -22.27
C THR A 189 15.04 2.28 -21.10
N VAL A 190 14.88 3.60 -20.90
CA VAL A 190 15.48 4.32 -19.76
C VAL A 190 14.81 3.86 -18.47
N LEU A 191 13.48 3.84 -18.47
CA LEU A 191 12.71 3.38 -17.31
C LEU A 191 12.92 1.88 -17.04
N LEU A 192 13.04 1.06 -18.10
CA LEU A 192 13.40 -0.35 -17.98
C LEU A 192 14.73 -0.53 -17.24
N ASN A 193 15.76 0.25 -17.59
CA ASN A 193 17.05 0.20 -16.92
C ASN A 193 16.94 0.61 -15.45
N LYS A 194 16.17 1.66 -15.12
CA LYS A 194 15.92 2.06 -13.73
C LYS A 194 15.22 0.96 -12.93
N ILE A 195 14.19 0.32 -13.50
CA ILE A 195 13.48 -0.81 -12.88
C ILE A 195 14.42 -2.01 -12.69
N LYS A 196 15.26 -2.34 -13.68
CA LYS A 196 16.27 -3.40 -13.54
C LYS A 196 17.25 -3.10 -12.41
N THR A 197 17.80 -1.89 -12.35
CA THR A 197 18.70 -1.46 -11.26
C THR A 197 18.01 -1.53 -9.90
N PHE A 198 16.75 -1.11 -9.80
CA PHE A 198 15.96 -1.26 -8.58
C PHE A 198 15.77 -2.72 -8.20
N ARG A 199 15.35 -3.56 -9.15
CA ARG A 199 15.16 -5.01 -8.95
C ARG A 199 16.44 -5.69 -8.49
N ASP A 200 17.59 -5.32 -9.05
CA ASP A 200 18.87 -5.91 -8.68
C ASP A 200 19.29 -5.48 -7.28
N ARG A 201 19.05 -4.22 -6.89
CA ARG A 201 19.22 -3.74 -5.50
C ARG A 201 18.31 -4.49 -4.52
N LEU A 202 17.03 -4.66 -4.88
CA LEU A 202 16.06 -5.42 -4.09
C LEU A 202 16.51 -6.87 -3.92
N ASN A 203 16.87 -7.55 -5.00
CA ASN A 203 17.34 -8.92 -4.97
C ASN A 203 18.62 -9.06 -4.13
N LYS A 204 19.54 -8.10 -4.21
CA LYS A 204 20.74 -8.07 -3.35
C LYS A 204 20.38 -7.94 -1.87
N ALA A 205 19.44 -7.06 -1.53
CA ALA A 205 18.96 -6.88 -0.16
C ALA A 205 18.26 -8.14 0.37
N LEU A 206 17.33 -8.72 -0.40
CA LEU A 206 16.57 -9.92 -0.03
C LEU A 206 17.45 -11.16 0.10
N ASN A 207 18.51 -11.28 -0.70
CA ASN A 207 19.45 -12.39 -0.65
C ASN A 207 20.66 -12.12 0.27
N LYS A 208 20.65 -11.03 1.04
CA LYS A 208 21.68 -10.76 2.06
C LYS A 208 21.66 -11.92 3.06
N LYS A 209 22.82 -12.57 3.21
CA LYS A 209 23.01 -13.73 4.08
C LYS A 209 23.38 -13.29 5.50
N PHE A 210 22.78 -13.95 6.48
CA PHE A 210 23.10 -13.85 7.89
C PHE A 210 23.50 -15.23 8.41
N PHE A 211 24.39 -15.26 9.40
CA PHE A 211 24.98 -16.48 9.93
C PHE A 211 24.56 -16.66 11.40
N PRO A 212 23.53 -17.47 11.69
CA PRO A 212 23.03 -17.67 13.05
C PRO A 212 24.00 -18.38 14.00
N LYS A 213 25.18 -18.82 13.53
CA LYS A 213 26.19 -19.55 14.33
C LYS A 213 25.60 -20.77 15.04
N LYS A 214 24.82 -21.60 14.33
CA LYS A 214 24.11 -22.79 14.86
C LYS A 214 23.05 -22.50 15.93
N LYS A 215 22.66 -21.24 16.13
CA LYS A 215 21.50 -20.90 16.97
C LYS A 215 20.20 -21.00 16.17
N PRO A 216 19.09 -21.38 16.79
CA PRO A 216 17.76 -21.21 16.19
C PRO A 216 17.54 -19.76 15.77
N LEU A 217 16.80 -19.54 14.67
CA LEU A 217 16.57 -18.21 14.12
C LEU A 217 16.05 -17.21 15.16
N LYS A 218 15.14 -17.65 16.02
CA LYS A 218 14.61 -16.87 17.14
C LYS A 218 15.70 -16.35 18.07
N GLU A 219 16.57 -17.24 18.53
CA GLU A 219 17.68 -16.90 19.42
C GLU A 219 18.67 -15.96 18.73
N PHE A 220 18.95 -16.20 17.45
CA PHE A 220 19.77 -15.31 16.65
C PHE A 220 19.18 -13.89 16.56
N LEU A 221 17.90 -13.74 16.20
CA LEU A 221 17.28 -12.43 16.06
C LEU A 221 17.17 -11.68 17.38
N PHE A 222 16.86 -12.36 18.47
CA PHE A 222 16.82 -11.72 19.79
C PHE A 222 18.20 -11.34 20.32
N SER A 223 19.24 -12.17 20.08
CA SER A 223 20.61 -11.76 20.38
C SER A 223 21.04 -10.51 19.60
N ARG A 224 20.60 -10.37 18.35
CA ARG A 224 20.78 -9.16 17.53
C ARG A 224 20.11 -7.93 18.13
N LEU A 225 18.91 -8.05 18.69
CA LEU A 225 18.24 -6.94 19.39
C LEU A 225 19.04 -6.50 20.62
N ASN A 226 19.61 -7.44 21.37
CA ASN A 226 20.46 -7.12 22.50
C ASN A 226 21.72 -6.37 22.05
N GLU A 227 22.38 -6.85 20.99
CA GLU A 227 23.59 -6.22 20.43
C GLU A 227 23.32 -4.80 19.88
N ASN A 228 22.22 -4.61 19.14
CA ASN A 228 21.93 -3.33 18.48
C ASN A 228 21.29 -2.29 19.40
N GLU A 229 20.36 -2.74 20.26
CA GLU A 229 19.46 -1.86 21.01
C GLU A 229 19.64 -1.97 22.52
N GLY A 230 20.50 -2.86 23.00
CA GLY A 230 20.66 -3.14 24.44
C GLY A 230 19.38 -3.70 25.07
N ILE A 231 18.54 -4.38 24.28
CA ILE A 231 17.31 -5.03 24.74
C ILE A 231 17.67 -6.40 25.31
N ASN A 232 17.53 -6.55 26.62
CA ASN A 232 17.86 -7.81 27.30
C ASN A 232 16.64 -8.70 27.56
N ILE A 233 15.41 -8.18 27.39
CA ILE A 233 14.17 -8.97 27.46
C ILE A 233 13.26 -8.62 26.29
N VAL A 234 12.65 -9.65 25.70
CA VAL A 234 11.60 -9.48 24.70
C VAL A 234 10.33 -10.17 25.17
N LEU A 235 9.24 -9.41 25.29
CA LEU A 235 7.89 -9.95 25.42
C LEU A 235 7.28 -10.00 24.01
N TYR A 236 6.82 -11.16 23.56
CA TYR A 236 6.31 -11.34 22.19
C TYR A 236 5.12 -12.29 22.12
N PRO A 237 4.20 -12.09 21.17
CA PRO A 237 3.14 -13.05 20.90
C PRO A 237 3.74 -14.31 20.26
N ARG A 238 3.13 -15.48 20.53
CA ARG A 238 3.66 -16.76 20.04
C ARG A 238 3.72 -16.80 18.51
N GLU A 239 2.78 -16.15 17.82
CA GLU A 239 2.75 -16.08 16.37
C GLU A 239 3.81 -15.16 15.73
N LEU A 240 4.72 -14.54 16.51
CA LEU A 240 5.82 -13.75 15.93
C LEU A 240 6.71 -14.63 15.04
N PHE A 241 6.96 -15.87 15.44
CA PHE A 241 7.71 -16.85 14.65
C PHE A 241 6.73 -17.83 14.01
N LEU A 242 6.68 -17.83 12.68
CA LEU A 242 5.79 -18.66 11.89
C LEU A 242 6.35 -20.07 11.70
N LYS A 243 7.68 -20.21 11.71
CA LYS A 243 8.41 -21.44 11.46
C LYS A 243 9.65 -21.49 12.34
N ASP A 244 9.94 -22.66 12.88
CA ASP A 244 11.24 -22.93 13.47
C ASP A 244 12.27 -23.14 12.35
N VAL A 245 13.33 -22.33 12.37
CA VAL A 245 14.39 -22.36 11.35
C VAL A 245 15.73 -22.54 12.05
N GLU A 246 16.38 -23.65 11.75
CA GLU A 246 17.73 -23.98 12.17
C GLU A 246 18.58 -24.23 10.92
N LYS A 247 19.35 -23.21 10.52
CA LYS A 247 20.24 -23.26 9.37
C LYS A 247 21.53 -22.52 9.70
N ASP A 248 22.63 -22.98 9.11
CA ASP A 248 23.93 -22.29 9.21
C ASP A 248 23.90 -20.90 8.54
N THR A 249 22.98 -20.70 7.60
CA THR A 249 22.81 -19.44 6.89
C THR A 249 21.32 -19.21 6.63
N VAL A 250 20.88 -17.97 6.82
CA VAL A 250 19.53 -17.51 6.49
C VAL A 250 19.62 -16.22 5.69
N THR A 251 18.78 -16.09 4.67
CA THR A 251 18.64 -14.86 3.89
C THR A 251 17.61 -13.93 4.52
N LEU A 252 17.64 -12.64 4.16
CA LEU A 252 16.60 -11.71 4.56
C LEU A 252 15.20 -12.19 4.13
N LEU A 253 15.07 -12.70 2.89
CA LEU A 253 13.81 -13.23 2.39
C LEU A 253 13.28 -14.38 3.26
N GLU A 254 14.16 -15.29 3.70
CA GLU A 254 13.78 -16.37 4.61
C GLU A 254 13.34 -15.84 5.98
N ILE A 255 13.99 -14.80 6.50
CA ILE A 255 13.58 -14.12 7.75
C ILE A 255 12.17 -13.55 7.59
N LEU A 256 11.93 -12.76 6.53
CA LEU A 256 10.62 -12.14 6.28
C LEU A 256 9.49 -13.17 6.08
N ASN A 257 9.82 -14.37 5.57
CA ASN A 257 8.86 -15.46 5.40
C ASN A 257 8.64 -16.31 6.66
N SER A 258 9.50 -16.18 7.66
CA SER A 258 9.48 -17.01 8.87
C SER A 258 9.13 -16.21 10.13
N VAL A 259 9.15 -14.88 10.05
CA VAL A 259 8.95 -13.96 11.17
C VAL A 259 7.96 -12.88 10.76
N LYS A 260 6.97 -12.60 11.61
CA LYS A 260 6.02 -11.49 11.43
C LYS A 260 6.68 -10.14 11.72
N CYS A 261 7.51 -9.70 10.79
CA CYS A 261 8.26 -8.43 10.87
C CYS A 261 7.36 -7.19 10.92
N GLU A 262 6.10 -7.30 10.50
CA GLU A 262 5.07 -6.26 10.55
C GLU A 262 4.51 -5.99 11.96
N LEU A 263 4.78 -6.87 12.93
CA LEU A 263 4.36 -6.61 14.31
C LEU A 263 5.12 -5.42 14.88
N LYS A 264 4.39 -4.53 15.54
CA LYS A 264 4.94 -3.31 16.14
C LYS A 264 5.26 -3.51 17.62
N PHE A 265 6.38 -2.93 18.03
CA PHE A 265 6.92 -3.01 19.37
C PHE A 265 7.39 -1.65 19.86
N ARG A 266 7.36 -1.47 21.17
CA ARG A 266 7.92 -0.31 21.86
C ARG A 266 8.99 -0.75 22.85
N LYS A 267 10.13 -0.07 22.82
CA LYS A 267 11.20 -0.23 23.80
C LYS A 267 10.79 0.47 25.10
N ARG A 268 10.87 -0.24 26.22
CA ARG A 268 10.64 0.28 27.57
C ARG A 268 11.90 0.09 28.40
N LEU A 269 12.33 1.15 29.06
CA LEU A 269 13.58 1.16 29.81
C LEU A 269 13.31 0.94 31.29
N ASN A 270 14.29 0.37 31.98
CA ASN A 270 14.35 0.22 33.43
C ASN A 270 13.12 -0.46 34.08
N LEU A 271 12.59 -1.49 33.44
CA LEU A 271 11.50 -2.28 34.02
C LEU A 271 12.04 -3.28 35.07
N THR A 272 11.30 -3.40 36.17
CA THR A 272 11.57 -4.41 37.21
C THR A 272 10.96 -5.76 36.84
N LYS A 273 11.48 -6.84 37.43
CA LYS A 273 10.97 -8.21 37.22
C LYS A 273 9.45 -8.32 37.43
N LYS A 274 8.93 -7.71 38.51
CA LYS A 274 7.49 -7.72 38.83
C LYS A 274 6.64 -7.09 37.71
N MET A 275 7.09 -5.95 37.16
CA MET A 275 6.37 -5.29 36.07
C MET A 275 6.36 -6.13 34.78
N ILE A 276 7.45 -6.86 34.51
CA ILE A 276 7.55 -7.76 33.35
C ILE A 276 6.56 -8.92 33.50
N GLU A 277 6.51 -9.55 34.66
CA GLU A 277 5.58 -10.64 34.97
C GLU A 277 4.12 -10.17 34.87
N GLU A 278 3.80 -8.96 35.35
CA GLU A 278 2.46 -8.38 35.22
C GLU A 278 2.05 -8.18 33.76
N ILE A 279 2.95 -7.68 32.90
CA ILE A 279 2.67 -7.51 31.46
C ILE A 279 2.50 -8.88 30.79
N GLN A 280 3.38 -9.84 31.12
CA GLN A 280 3.34 -11.19 30.57
C GLN A 280 1.99 -11.88 30.85
N GLN A 281 1.53 -11.83 32.10
CA GLN A 281 0.31 -12.50 32.55
C GLN A 281 -0.95 -11.83 31.95
N LYS A 282 -1.02 -10.50 31.95
CA LYS A 282 -2.18 -9.77 31.42
C LYS A 282 -2.40 -9.99 29.92
N SER A 283 -1.32 -10.17 29.17
CA SER A 283 -1.35 -10.21 27.71
C SER A 283 -1.00 -11.58 27.11
N ASN A 284 -0.83 -12.62 27.95
CA ASN A 284 -0.47 -13.98 27.53
C ASN A 284 0.75 -14.03 26.58
N LEU A 285 1.80 -13.27 26.91
CA LEU A 285 2.99 -13.14 26.06
C LEU A 285 4.05 -14.18 26.43
N SER A 286 4.86 -14.54 25.44
CA SER A 286 6.08 -15.31 25.66
C SER A 286 7.23 -14.38 26.02
N VAL A 287 8.21 -14.89 26.76
CA VAL A 287 9.38 -14.14 27.21
C VAL A 287 10.64 -14.74 26.60
N TRP A 288 11.58 -13.88 26.25
CA TRP A 288 12.96 -14.24 25.98
C TRP A 288 13.88 -13.36 26.81
N GLY A 289 15.01 -13.93 27.25
CA GLY A 289 15.96 -13.29 28.16
C GLY A 289 15.67 -13.56 29.64
N GLU A 290 16.65 -13.26 30.49
CA GLU A 290 16.55 -13.42 31.93
C GLU A 290 16.46 -12.05 32.63
N PRO A 291 15.48 -11.84 33.53
CA PRO A 291 15.35 -10.57 34.24
C PRO A 291 16.50 -10.28 35.20
N VAL A 292 17.09 -9.10 35.05
CA VAL A 292 18.05 -8.51 35.98
C VAL A 292 17.39 -7.37 36.79
N LYS A 293 18.17 -6.63 37.60
CA LYS A 293 17.63 -5.56 38.47
C LYS A 293 16.89 -4.45 37.69
N SER A 294 17.44 -4.05 36.55
CA SER A 294 16.88 -3.03 35.66
C SER A 294 16.95 -3.52 34.23
N ASN A 295 15.80 -3.61 33.53
CA ASN A 295 15.71 -4.25 32.22
C ASN A 295 15.25 -3.28 31.14
N ASN A 296 15.86 -3.40 29.97
CA ASN A 296 15.38 -2.82 28.73
C ASN A 296 14.57 -3.89 28.00
N VAL A 297 13.27 -3.64 27.89
CA VAL A 297 12.29 -4.63 27.45
C VAL A 297 11.65 -4.16 26.16
N LEU A 298 11.56 -5.05 25.19
CA LEU A 298 10.75 -4.84 23.99
C LEU A 298 9.38 -5.47 24.21
N VAL A 299 8.31 -4.68 24.03
CA VAL A 299 6.92 -5.13 24.24
C VAL A 299 6.05 -4.81 23.04
N PRO A 300 5.05 -5.64 22.70
CA PRO A 300 4.16 -5.37 21.57
C PRO A 300 3.35 -4.11 21.83
N ASP A 301 3.26 -3.22 20.83
CA ASP A 301 2.57 -1.93 20.94
C ASP A 301 2.12 -1.48 19.54
N LYS A 302 0.83 -1.18 19.36
CA LYS A 302 0.27 -0.77 18.06
C LYS A 302 0.84 0.56 17.55
N ASP A 303 1.29 1.40 18.47
CA ASP A 303 1.89 2.71 18.19
C ASP A 303 3.43 2.64 18.26
N GLY A 304 3.99 1.44 18.24
CA GLY A 304 5.43 1.19 18.22
C GLY A 304 6.04 1.20 16.80
N SER A 305 7.33 0.87 16.75
CA SER A 305 8.07 0.65 15.50
C SER A 305 7.99 -0.81 15.08
N PHE A 306 8.20 -1.12 13.80
CA PHE A 306 8.18 -2.52 13.35
C PHE A 306 9.30 -3.32 14.00
N PHE A 307 9.04 -4.59 14.32
CA PHE A 307 10.04 -5.51 14.87
C PHE A 307 11.31 -5.52 14.03
N PHE A 308 11.14 -5.49 12.72
CA PHE A 308 12.22 -5.42 11.75
C PHE A 308 13.21 -4.27 11.98
N ASP A 309 12.71 -3.10 12.37
CA ASP A 309 13.52 -1.88 12.47
C ASP A 309 14.55 -2.01 13.60
N PHE A 310 14.20 -2.70 14.69
CA PHE A 310 15.11 -2.96 15.80
C PHE A 310 16.24 -3.97 15.45
N LEU A 311 16.03 -4.83 14.44
CA LEU A 311 16.99 -5.89 14.11
C LEU A 311 18.21 -5.38 13.33
N GLY A 312 18.15 -4.17 12.75
CA GLY A 312 19.26 -3.59 11.98
C GLY A 312 19.76 -4.49 10.85
N LEU A 313 18.86 -5.23 10.17
CA LEU A 313 19.24 -6.21 9.14
C LEU A 313 19.65 -5.55 7.81
N ILE A 314 19.04 -4.41 7.51
CA ILE A 314 19.39 -3.56 6.36
C ILE A 314 19.72 -2.16 6.89
N GLU A 315 20.88 -1.65 6.48
CA GLU A 315 21.18 -0.22 6.54
C GLU A 315 20.50 0.42 5.34
N PHE A 316 19.41 1.13 5.60
CA PHE A 316 18.82 2.01 4.62
C PHE A 316 19.58 3.33 4.72
N LYS A 317 20.08 3.85 3.59
CA LYS A 317 20.62 5.21 3.58
C LYS A 317 19.46 6.15 3.93
N THR A 318 19.47 6.69 5.13
CA THR A 318 18.74 7.92 5.45
C THR A 318 19.55 9.05 4.82
N GLU A 319 19.08 9.57 3.69
CA GLU A 319 19.53 10.87 3.19
C GLU A 319 18.88 11.99 4.00
#